data_AF-A0A936I7D6-F1
#
_entry.id   AF-A0A936I7D6-F1
#
_cell.length_a   1.000
_cell.length_b   1.000
_cell.length_c   1.000
_cell.angle_alpha   90.00
_cell.angle_beta   90.00
_cell.angle_gamma   90.00
#
_symmetry.space_group_name_H-M   'P 1'
#
loop_
_entity.id
_entity.type
_entity.pdbx_description
1 polymer ?
#
loop_
_entity_poly.entity_id
_entity_poly.type
_entity_poly.pdbx_seq_one_letter_code
_entity_poly.pdbx_strand_id
1 'polypeptide(L)'
;MSLSNKIEPTSDLKEFWKLVLKRVHVELGNHKAPAMYGEVSAIIPLLYILTFIAIWGDVYLAINILMKAGVKPAFVFIQIGADIVLAILPFLLLKLGLKFLDKVANKNLKLFYELDSKLERKDETQNQYQNRKKENDKALLPPVENNLLWCNLVTWTTNAAIFGVAYWKIHTYASTIPYNIVNTANGKMVITLAILVALFHIIATENTLIHSLFWFHKKKAIARYNQVMNINDEPNIDDTEIKYVGKYTTAKSGYTEIVKEDDDKIVLKYAYIIRDEDINNLLARNTDVKAKMGIIAACKQIQLNQ
;
A
#
# COMPACT_ATOMS: atom_id res chain seq x y z
N MET A 1 0.82 -5.63 -45.36
CA MET A 1 -0.11 -5.93 -44.26
C MET A 1 0.52 -5.42 -42.98
N SER A 2 0.01 -4.33 -42.40
CA SER A 2 0.56 -3.77 -41.15
C SER A 2 0.01 -4.55 -39.95
N LEU A 3 0.91 -5.21 -39.24
CA LEU A 3 0.68 -5.76 -37.90
C LEU A 3 0.51 -4.59 -36.91
N SER A 4 -0.68 -3.99 -36.88
CA SER A 4 -1.12 -3.19 -35.73
C SER A 4 -2.31 -3.89 -35.10
N ASN A 5 -2.09 -5.10 -34.59
CA ASN A 5 -2.93 -5.59 -33.51
C ASN A 5 -2.62 -4.68 -32.31
N LYS A 6 -3.37 -3.59 -32.20
CA LYS A 6 -3.52 -2.87 -30.93
C LYS A 6 -3.96 -3.94 -29.94
N ILE A 7 -3.03 -4.35 -29.08
CA ILE A 7 -3.33 -5.12 -27.89
C ILE A 7 -4.23 -4.20 -27.07
N GLU A 8 -5.55 -4.35 -27.24
CA GLU A 8 -6.47 -3.71 -26.33
C GLU A 8 -6.27 -4.38 -24.97
N PRO A 9 -5.96 -3.63 -23.91
CA PRO A 9 -5.94 -4.19 -22.57
C PRO A 9 -7.29 -4.87 -22.32
N THR A 10 -7.26 -6.12 -21.84
CA THR A 10 -8.45 -6.89 -21.44
C THR A 10 -9.31 -6.05 -20.50
N SER A 11 -10.62 -6.35 -20.41
CA SER A 11 -11.56 -5.65 -19.52
C SER A 11 -10.99 -5.44 -18.12
N ASP A 12 -10.30 -6.46 -17.61
CA ASP A 12 -9.69 -6.51 -16.28
C ASP A 12 -8.47 -5.60 -16.18
N LEU A 13 -7.70 -5.45 -17.26
CA LEU A 13 -6.56 -4.53 -17.35
C LEU A 13 -7.04 -3.09 -17.52
N LYS A 14 -8.12 -2.84 -18.27
CA LYS A 14 -8.81 -1.54 -18.29
C LYS A 14 -9.41 -1.20 -16.92
N GLU A 15 -9.87 -2.18 -16.16
CA GLU A 15 -10.27 -2.03 -14.75
C GLU A 15 -9.06 -1.66 -13.90
N PHE A 16 -7.96 -2.42 -13.91
CA PHE A 16 -6.73 -2.10 -13.16
C PHE A 16 -6.24 -0.64 -13.31
N TRP A 17 -6.48 -0.02 -14.48
CA TRP A 17 -6.16 1.38 -14.76
C TRP A 17 -7.26 2.40 -14.41
N LYS A 18 -8.52 1.99 -14.30
CA LYS A 18 -9.69 2.86 -14.00
C LYS A 18 -10.10 2.87 -12.52
N LEU A 19 -9.50 2.01 -11.71
CA LEU A 19 -10.05 1.68 -10.40
C LEU A 19 -9.73 2.75 -9.33
N VAL A 20 -10.81 3.33 -8.82
CA VAL A 20 -10.87 4.37 -7.80
C VAL A 20 -10.80 3.71 -6.43
N LEU A 21 -9.85 4.15 -5.59
CA LEU A 21 -9.70 3.80 -4.18
C LEU A 21 -11.04 3.53 -3.46
N LYS A 22 -11.52 2.28 -3.46
CA LYS A 22 -12.30 1.76 -2.35
C LYS A 22 -11.28 1.34 -1.29
N ARG A 23 -11.38 1.93 -0.09
CA ARG A 23 -10.70 1.40 1.10
C ARG A 23 -11.34 0.06 1.46
N VAL A 24 -11.11 -0.97 0.64
CA VAL A 24 -11.58 -2.31 0.92
C VAL A 24 -10.77 -2.81 2.10
N HIS A 25 -11.47 -3.05 3.19
CA HIS A 25 -10.93 -3.75 4.34
C HIS A 25 -11.56 -5.13 4.34
N VAL A 26 -10.76 -6.13 4.71
CA VAL A 26 -11.33 -7.41 5.10
C VAL A 26 -11.68 -7.27 6.58
N GLU A 27 -12.98 -7.29 6.87
CA GLU A 27 -13.54 -7.06 8.20
C GLU A 27 -14.39 -8.25 8.65
N LEU A 28 -14.10 -8.74 9.86
CA LEU A 28 -14.93 -9.72 10.55
C LEU A 28 -15.01 -9.37 12.04
N GLY A 29 -16.08 -8.70 12.44
CA GLY A 29 -16.22 -8.17 13.80
C GLY A 29 -15.10 -7.17 14.12
N ASN A 30 -14.33 -7.43 15.18
CA ASN A 30 -13.20 -6.57 15.59
C ASN A 30 -11.91 -6.82 14.79
N HIS A 31 -11.88 -7.85 13.94
CA HIS A 31 -10.72 -8.17 13.11
C HIS A 31 -10.78 -7.38 11.81
N LYS A 32 -9.80 -6.48 11.61
CA LYS A 32 -9.74 -5.60 10.43
C LYS A 32 -8.31 -5.54 9.89
N ALA A 33 -8.15 -5.88 8.62
CA ALA A 33 -6.91 -5.65 7.90
C ALA A 33 -7.14 -4.80 6.64
N PRO A 34 -6.19 -3.91 6.29
CA PRO A 34 -6.21 -3.24 5.00
C PRO A 34 -5.99 -4.27 3.89
N ALA A 35 -6.59 -4.04 2.72
CA ALA A 35 -6.38 -4.89 1.54
C ALA A 35 -4.89 -5.02 1.19
N MET A 36 -4.41 -6.25 0.98
CA MET A 36 -3.06 -6.49 0.41
C MET A 36 -3.09 -6.27 -1.10
N TYR A 37 -4.18 -6.71 -1.73
CA TYR A 37 -4.40 -6.57 -3.16
C TYR A 37 -5.62 -5.67 -3.41
N GLY A 38 -5.52 -4.42 -2.95
CA GLY A 38 -6.41 -3.33 -3.32
C GLY A 38 -6.01 -2.63 -4.61
N GLU A 39 -6.94 -1.84 -5.12
CA GLU A 39 -6.85 -1.04 -6.36
C GLU A 39 -5.80 0.08 -6.25
N VAL A 40 -5.01 0.25 -7.30
CA VAL A 40 -3.94 1.24 -7.40
C VAL A 40 -4.50 2.49 -8.03
N SER A 41 -4.73 3.52 -7.23
CA SER A 41 -5.45 4.72 -7.63
C SER A 41 -4.86 5.46 -8.85
N ALA A 42 -5.73 5.91 -9.76
CA ALA A 42 -5.42 6.87 -10.84
C ALA A 42 -4.90 8.24 -10.34
N ILE A 43 -4.95 8.49 -9.03
CA ILE A 43 -4.35 9.67 -8.38
C ILE A 43 -2.81 9.61 -8.41
N ILE A 44 -2.21 8.43 -8.54
CA ILE A 44 -0.75 8.26 -8.48
C ILE A 44 0.00 8.99 -9.62
N PRO A 45 -0.37 8.82 -10.91
CA PRO A 45 0.19 9.64 -11.99
C PRO A 45 -0.01 11.14 -11.76
N LEU A 46 -1.18 11.56 -11.28
CA LEU A 46 -1.46 12.95 -10.94
C LEU A 46 -0.54 13.46 -9.82
N LEU A 47 -0.21 12.63 -8.84
CA LEU A 47 0.69 12.98 -7.74
C LEU A 47 2.13 13.12 -8.21
N TYR A 48 2.62 12.28 -9.13
CA TYR A 48 3.94 12.48 -9.74
C TYR A 48 4.01 13.80 -10.52
N ILE A 49 2.93 14.15 -11.23
CA ILE A 49 2.80 15.44 -11.90
C ILE A 49 2.81 16.59 -10.87
N LEU A 50 2.10 16.44 -9.75
CA LEU A 50 2.11 17.43 -8.66
C LEU A 50 3.47 17.56 -7.98
N THR A 51 4.21 16.45 -7.76
CA THR A 51 5.60 16.50 -7.27
C THR A 51 6.49 17.26 -8.23
N PHE A 52 6.36 16.99 -9.54
CA PHE A 52 7.13 17.68 -10.57
C PHE A 52 6.82 19.19 -10.60
N ILE A 53 5.54 19.55 -10.55
CA ILE A 53 5.10 20.96 -10.49
C ILE A 53 5.62 21.64 -9.23
N ALA A 54 5.62 20.96 -8.08
CA ALA A 54 6.12 21.50 -6.83
C ALA A 54 7.63 21.78 -6.89
N ILE A 55 8.43 20.80 -7.35
CA ILE A 55 9.88 20.98 -7.55
C ILE A 55 10.17 22.13 -8.52
N TRP A 56 9.42 22.20 -9.62
CA TRP A 56 9.60 23.27 -10.60
C TRP A 56 9.24 24.65 -10.04
N GLY A 57 8.17 24.71 -9.24
CA GLY A 57 7.77 25.90 -8.49
C GLY A 57 8.85 26.36 -7.51
N ASP A 58 9.47 25.44 -6.78
CA ASP A 58 10.57 25.73 -5.87
C ASP A 58 11.82 26.24 -6.60
N VAL A 59 12.19 25.62 -7.73
CA VAL A 59 13.30 26.11 -8.57
C VAL A 59 13.01 27.53 -9.05
N TYR A 60 11.80 27.79 -9.53
CA TYR A 60 11.39 29.11 -9.99
C TYR A 60 11.46 30.16 -8.87
N LEU A 61 10.85 29.89 -7.72
CA LEU A 61 10.80 30.79 -6.57
C LEU A 61 12.22 31.04 -6.02
N ALA A 62 13.03 30.00 -5.90
CA ALA A 62 14.35 30.12 -5.29
C ALA A 62 15.32 30.91 -6.18
N ILE A 63 15.32 30.66 -7.50
CA ILE A 63 16.19 31.39 -8.44
C ILE A 63 15.69 32.82 -8.66
N ASN A 64 14.39 33.02 -8.87
CA ASN A 64 13.88 34.34 -9.27
C ASN A 64 13.59 35.27 -8.11
N ILE A 65 13.50 34.76 -6.88
CA ILE A 65 13.13 35.56 -5.70
C ILE A 65 14.23 35.51 -4.66
N LEU A 66 14.59 34.33 -4.15
CA LEU A 66 15.58 34.23 -3.07
C LEU A 66 16.98 34.68 -3.51
N MET A 67 17.46 34.21 -4.67
CA MET A 67 18.77 34.63 -5.18
C MET A 67 18.80 36.13 -5.51
N LYS A 68 17.72 36.70 -6.06
CA LYS A 68 17.62 38.15 -6.33
C LYS A 68 17.54 38.98 -5.05
N ALA A 69 16.99 38.42 -3.97
CA ALA A 69 16.96 39.02 -2.64
C ALA A 69 18.30 38.86 -1.87
N GLY A 70 19.34 38.28 -2.49
CA GLY A 70 20.68 38.18 -1.90
C GLY A 70 20.93 36.92 -1.06
N VAL A 71 20.02 35.95 -1.08
CA VAL A 71 20.25 34.65 -0.42
C VAL A 71 21.35 33.90 -1.15
N LYS A 72 22.30 33.32 -0.38
CA LYS A 72 23.43 32.60 -0.94
C LYS A 72 22.96 31.43 -1.82
N PRO A 73 23.54 31.24 -3.02
CA PRO A 73 23.15 30.15 -3.92
C PRO A 73 23.23 28.76 -3.26
N ALA A 74 24.23 28.53 -2.41
CA ALA A 74 24.37 27.28 -1.67
C ALA A 74 23.13 26.94 -0.82
N PHE A 75 22.50 27.94 -0.20
CA PHE A 75 21.30 27.74 0.61
C PHE A 75 20.08 27.36 -0.26
N VAL A 76 19.96 27.99 -1.42
CA VAL A 76 18.94 27.70 -2.44
C VAL A 76 19.09 26.27 -2.97
N PHE A 77 20.31 25.84 -3.31
CA PHE A 77 20.55 24.49 -3.80
C PHE A 77 20.29 23.42 -2.74
N ILE A 78 20.56 23.70 -1.46
CA ILE A 78 20.22 22.78 -0.36
C ILE A 78 18.70 22.61 -0.24
N GLN A 79 17.91 23.68 -0.38
CA GLN A 79 16.45 23.60 -0.32
C GLN A 79 15.88 22.72 -1.44
N ILE A 80 16.30 22.94 -2.68
CA ILE A 80 15.89 22.13 -3.84
C ILE A 80 16.37 20.67 -3.68
N GLY A 81 17.61 20.49 -3.22
CA GLY A 81 18.19 19.17 -2.96
C GLY A 81 17.40 18.38 -1.92
N ALA A 82 16.92 19.03 -0.85
CA ALA A 82 16.11 18.40 0.18
C ALA A 82 14.78 17.85 -0.38
N ASP A 83 14.15 18.53 -1.33
CA ASP A 83 12.91 18.04 -1.97
C ASP A 83 13.14 16.82 -2.84
N ILE A 84 14.21 16.85 -3.62
CA ILE A 84 14.60 15.72 -4.47
C ILE A 84 14.90 14.52 -3.57
N VAL A 85 15.66 14.73 -2.49
CA VAL A 85 15.96 13.68 -1.50
C VAL A 85 14.68 13.14 -0.87
N LEU A 86 13.75 13.98 -0.42
CA LEU A 86 12.49 13.53 0.17
C LEU A 86 11.60 12.79 -0.84
N ALA A 87 11.59 13.22 -2.10
CA ALA A 87 10.85 12.55 -3.17
C ALA A 87 11.40 11.15 -3.49
N ILE A 88 12.72 10.95 -3.38
CA ILE A 88 13.38 9.65 -3.62
C ILE A 88 13.60 8.82 -2.35
N LEU A 89 13.49 9.42 -1.16
CA LEU A 89 13.67 8.77 0.15
C LEU A 89 12.85 7.47 0.28
N PRO A 90 11.59 7.39 -0.18
CA PRO A 90 10.86 6.13 -0.26
C PRO A 90 11.63 5.01 -0.97
N PHE A 91 12.21 5.32 -2.14
CA PHE A 91 12.96 4.35 -2.95
C PHE A 91 14.30 3.98 -2.31
N LEU A 92 14.93 4.91 -1.59
CA LEU A 92 16.17 4.65 -0.85
C LEU A 92 15.93 3.74 0.36
N LEU A 93 14.90 4.02 1.18
CA LEU A 93 14.49 3.18 2.29
C LEU A 93 14.11 1.76 1.82
N LEU A 94 13.51 1.66 0.62
CA LEU A 94 13.20 0.41 -0.04
C LEU A 94 14.44 -0.38 -0.51
N LYS A 95 15.44 0.29 -1.11
CA LYS A 95 16.70 -0.35 -1.54
C LYS A 95 17.50 -0.95 -0.37
N LEU A 96 17.33 -0.42 0.83
CA LEU A 96 17.96 -0.94 2.05
C LEU A 96 17.32 -2.25 2.56
N GLY A 97 16.32 -2.79 1.86
CA GLY A 97 15.77 -4.12 2.16
C GLY A 97 14.93 -4.15 3.44
N LEU A 98 14.40 -3.01 3.88
CA LEU A 98 13.60 -2.87 5.11
C LEU A 98 12.19 -3.44 4.94
N LYS A 99 12.07 -4.73 4.61
CA LYS A 99 10.78 -5.45 4.45
C LYS A 99 9.91 -5.37 5.71
N PHE A 100 10.53 -5.24 6.88
CA PHE A 100 9.82 -5.04 8.14
C PHE A 100 9.05 -3.73 8.21
N LEU A 101 9.28 -2.77 7.30
CA LEU A 101 8.52 -1.52 7.20
C LEU A 101 7.24 -1.63 6.37
N ASP A 102 6.93 -2.79 5.79
CA ASP A 102 5.64 -2.98 5.10
C ASP A 102 4.51 -3.10 6.13
N LYS A 103 3.89 -1.96 6.41
CA LYS A 103 2.75 -1.84 7.32
C LYS A 103 1.54 -2.67 6.87
N VAL A 104 1.33 -2.85 5.56
CA VAL A 104 0.19 -3.61 5.03
C VAL A 104 0.44 -5.09 5.22
N ALA A 105 1.61 -5.60 4.83
CA ALA A 105 1.98 -7.00 5.06
C ALA A 105 2.00 -7.34 6.55
N ASN A 106 2.61 -6.51 7.41
CA ASN A 106 2.63 -6.75 8.85
C ASN A 106 1.23 -6.75 9.48
N LYS A 107 0.31 -5.88 9.03
CA LYS A 107 -1.09 -5.89 9.53
C LYS A 107 -1.84 -7.15 9.10
N ASN A 108 -1.63 -7.62 7.88
CA ASN A 108 -2.25 -8.84 7.38
C ASN A 108 -1.62 -10.10 8.01
N LEU A 109 -0.33 -10.08 8.28
CA LEU A 109 0.39 -11.13 9.01
C LEU A 109 -0.07 -11.19 10.48
N LYS A 110 -0.26 -10.03 11.12
CA LYS A 110 -0.87 -9.94 12.45
C LYS A 110 -2.27 -10.56 12.45
N LEU A 111 -3.12 -10.15 11.49
CA LEU A 111 -4.47 -10.71 11.35
C LEU A 111 -4.43 -12.22 11.15
N PHE A 112 -3.54 -12.74 10.30
CA PHE A 112 -3.37 -14.16 10.10
C PHE A 112 -3.05 -14.89 11.41
N TYR A 113 -2.04 -14.45 12.16
CA TYR A 113 -1.66 -15.10 13.42
C TYR A 113 -2.75 -15.00 14.49
N GLU A 114 -3.47 -13.88 14.59
CA GLU A 114 -4.62 -13.72 15.50
C GLU A 114 -5.77 -14.67 15.18
N LEU A 115 -6.01 -14.96 13.90
CA LEU A 115 -7.06 -15.90 13.49
C LEU A 115 -6.58 -17.35 13.65
N ASP A 116 -5.33 -17.65 13.26
CA ASP A 116 -4.74 -18.98 13.37
C ASP A 116 -4.58 -19.45 14.82
N SER A 117 -4.41 -18.52 15.79
CA SER A 117 -4.38 -18.86 17.23
C SER A 117 -5.76 -19.13 17.83
N LYS A 118 -6.85 -18.73 17.16
CA LYS A 118 -8.24 -18.93 17.61
C LYS A 118 -8.95 -20.08 16.92
N LEU A 119 -8.43 -20.53 15.78
CA LEU A 119 -9.03 -21.58 14.97
C LEU A 119 -8.40 -22.93 15.24
N GLU A 120 -9.26 -23.92 15.44
CA GLU A 120 -8.86 -25.32 15.49
C GLU A 120 -8.65 -25.84 14.06
N ARG A 121 -7.65 -26.70 13.87
CA ARG A 121 -7.39 -27.43 12.61
C ARG A 121 -8.03 -28.81 12.65
N LYS A 122 -8.45 -29.32 11.49
CA LYS A 122 -9.19 -30.59 11.39
C LYS A 122 -8.44 -31.80 11.98
N ASP A 123 -7.12 -31.84 11.80
CA ASP A 123 -6.28 -32.99 12.19
C ASP A 123 -5.48 -32.77 13.49
N GLU A 124 -5.82 -31.76 14.29
CA GLU A 124 -5.03 -31.46 15.48
C GLU A 124 -5.62 -32.01 16.77
N THR A 125 -4.73 -32.49 17.64
CA THR A 125 -5.08 -32.79 19.03
C THR A 125 -5.20 -31.50 19.86
N GLN A 126 -5.95 -31.57 20.96
CA GLN A 126 -6.09 -30.42 21.87
C GLN A 126 -4.73 -29.90 22.38
N ASN A 127 -3.76 -30.78 22.63
CA ASN A 127 -2.41 -30.38 23.04
C ASN A 127 -1.65 -29.65 21.92
N GLN A 128 -1.79 -30.10 20.67
CA GLN A 128 -1.20 -29.42 19.51
C GLN A 128 -1.83 -28.04 19.29
N TYR A 129 -3.15 -27.91 19.46
CA TYR A 129 -3.84 -26.62 19.41
C TYR A 129 -3.30 -25.64 20.45
N GLN A 130 -3.22 -26.06 21.72
CA GLN A 130 -2.72 -25.20 22.80
C GLN A 130 -1.25 -24.79 22.58
N ASN A 131 -0.43 -25.70 22.07
CA ASN A 131 0.97 -25.40 21.74
C ASN A 131 1.07 -24.39 20.60
N ARG A 132 0.35 -24.57 19.47
CA ARG A 132 0.34 -23.60 18.36
C ARG A 132 -0.19 -22.25 18.82
N LYS A 133 -1.28 -22.24 19.58
CA LYS A 133 -1.84 -21.00 20.13
C LYS A 133 -0.80 -20.24 20.95
N LYS A 134 -0.10 -20.93 21.86
CA LYS A 134 0.97 -20.35 22.68
C LYS A 134 2.14 -19.86 21.82
N GLU A 135 2.51 -20.58 20.77
CA GLU A 135 3.55 -20.18 19.83
C GLU A 135 3.17 -18.92 19.06
N ASN A 136 1.95 -18.86 18.51
CA ASN A 136 1.41 -17.68 17.85
C ASN A 136 1.41 -16.47 18.81
N ASP A 137 0.86 -16.64 20.01
CA ASP A 137 0.69 -15.56 20.99
C ASP A 137 2.01 -15.05 21.59
N LYS A 138 3.00 -15.93 21.82
CA LYS A 138 4.24 -15.58 22.53
C LYS A 138 5.47 -15.42 21.65
N ALA A 139 5.52 -16.08 20.50
CA ALA A 139 6.70 -16.10 19.64
C ALA A 139 6.48 -15.34 18.33
N LEU A 140 5.32 -15.50 17.69
CA LEU A 140 5.09 -14.98 16.33
C LEU A 140 4.41 -13.59 16.30
N LEU A 141 3.44 -13.33 17.19
CA LEU A 141 2.75 -12.05 17.26
C LEU A 141 3.65 -10.89 17.76
N PRO A 142 4.43 -11.01 18.85
CA PRO A 142 5.19 -9.88 19.38
C PRO A 142 6.20 -9.25 18.41
N PRO A 143 6.97 -10.03 17.61
CA PRO A 143 7.82 -9.46 16.57
C PRO A 143 7.06 -8.66 15.51
N VAL A 144 5.87 -9.13 15.11
CA VAL A 144 5.03 -8.43 14.12
C VAL A 144 4.47 -7.13 14.71
N GLU A 145 4.08 -7.13 15.98
CA GLU A 145 3.66 -5.90 16.68
C GLU A 145 4.80 -4.89 16.79
N ASN A 146 6.01 -5.35 17.12
CA ASN A 146 7.20 -4.50 17.13
C ASN A 146 7.50 -3.92 15.75
N ASN A 147 7.39 -4.71 14.68
CA ASN A 147 7.54 -4.21 13.31
C ASN A 147 6.50 -3.13 12.98
N LEU A 148 5.25 -3.29 13.42
CA LEU A 148 4.22 -2.26 13.24
C LEU A 148 4.52 -0.97 14.02
N LEU A 149 5.10 -1.07 15.22
CA LEU A 149 5.58 0.09 15.96
C LEU A 149 6.71 0.81 15.20
N TRP A 150 7.69 0.06 14.68
CA TRP A 150 8.75 0.62 13.84
C TRP A 150 8.22 1.26 12.56
N CYS A 151 7.25 0.63 11.88
CA CYS A 151 6.57 1.20 10.72
C CYS A 151 5.94 2.57 11.07
N ASN A 152 5.22 2.63 12.20
CA ASN A 152 4.57 3.86 12.66
C ASN A 152 5.60 4.93 13.01
N LEU A 153 6.68 4.56 13.70
CA LEU A 153 7.74 5.49 14.06
C LEU A 153 8.43 6.06 12.81
N VAL A 154 8.80 5.22 11.85
CA VAL A 154 9.40 5.67 10.58
C VAL A 154 8.44 6.54 9.78
N THR A 155 7.16 6.18 9.74
CA THR A 155 6.14 7.02 9.07
C THR A 155 6.06 8.39 9.75
N TRP A 156 6.02 8.42 11.08
CA TRP A 156 5.94 9.65 11.86
C TRP A 156 7.19 10.52 11.71
N THR A 157 8.39 9.95 11.79
CA THR A 157 9.64 10.69 11.60
C THR A 157 9.77 11.22 10.17
N THR A 158 9.35 10.44 9.17
CA THR A 158 9.33 10.88 7.77
C THR A 158 8.36 12.06 7.60
N ASN A 159 7.15 11.96 8.16
CA ASN A 159 6.18 13.05 8.12
C ASN A 159 6.72 14.30 8.84
N ALA A 160 7.34 14.16 10.00
CA ALA A 160 7.95 15.27 10.73
C ALA A 160 9.07 15.94 9.90
N ALA A 161 9.89 15.17 9.19
CA ALA A 161 10.92 15.70 8.29
C ALA A 161 10.29 16.47 7.11
N ILE A 162 9.23 15.93 6.48
CA ILE A 162 8.50 16.60 5.40
C ILE A 162 7.92 17.94 5.89
N PHE A 163 7.25 17.94 7.04
CA PHE A 163 6.70 19.16 7.65
C PHE A 163 7.80 20.15 8.03
N GLY A 164 8.94 19.67 8.55
CA GLY A 164 10.09 20.50 8.90
C GLY A 164 10.67 21.22 7.68
N VAL A 165 10.85 20.53 6.56
CA VAL A 165 11.32 21.14 5.30
C VAL A 165 10.30 22.14 4.75
N ALA A 166 9.01 21.79 4.74
CA ALA A 166 7.95 22.70 4.32
C ALA A 166 7.92 23.98 5.16
N TYR A 167 7.98 23.86 6.49
CA TYR A 167 8.05 24.99 7.41
C TYR A 167 9.29 25.85 7.17
N TRP A 168 10.46 25.22 7.02
CA TRP A 168 11.72 25.91 6.79
C TRP A 168 11.66 26.79 5.53
N LYS A 169 11.05 26.30 4.46
CA LYS A 169 10.84 27.07 3.23
C LYS A 169 9.93 28.26 3.44
N ILE A 170 8.73 28.04 3.99
CA ILE A 170 7.77 29.11 4.26
C ILE A 170 8.43 30.21 5.11
N HIS A 171 9.13 29.82 6.17
CA HIS A 171 9.87 30.74 7.02
C HIS A 171 10.95 31.52 6.24
N THR A 172 11.73 30.86 5.39
CA THR A 172 12.76 31.50 4.57
C THR A 172 12.17 32.56 3.65
N TYR A 173 11.06 32.26 2.96
CA TYR A 173 10.39 33.24 2.10
C TYR A 173 9.81 34.40 2.92
N ALA A 174 9.20 34.12 4.07
CA ALA A 174 8.63 35.13 4.95
C ALA A 174 9.69 36.06 5.57
N SER A 175 10.88 35.54 5.89
CA SER A 175 11.95 36.33 6.51
C SER A 175 12.80 37.11 5.50
N THR A 176 12.89 36.64 4.26
CA THR A 176 13.73 37.24 3.21
C THR A 176 12.97 38.32 2.42
N ILE A 177 11.65 38.21 2.28
CA ILE A 177 10.85 39.21 1.56
C ILE A 177 10.58 40.40 2.50
N PRO A 178 11.04 41.62 2.16
CA PRO A 178 10.79 42.82 2.95
C PRO A 178 9.30 43.06 3.23
N TYR A 179 8.94 43.46 4.46
CA TYR A 179 7.55 43.60 4.93
C TYR A 179 6.68 44.55 4.05
N ASN A 180 7.33 45.55 3.46
CA ASN A 180 6.76 46.48 2.48
C ASN A 180 6.40 45.83 1.14
N ILE A 181 7.12 44.78 0.71
CA ILE A 181 6.81 44.00 -0.50
C ILE A 181 5.74 42.95 -0.21
N VAL A 182 5.73 42.35 0.98
CA VAL A 182 4.70 41.39 1.44
C VAL A 182 3.28 41.96 1.34
N ASN A 183 3.11 43.27 1.56
CA ASN A 183 1.81 43.93 1.48
C ASN A 183 1.35 44.28 0.05
N THR A 184 2.24 44.17 -0.95
CA THR A 184 1.90 44.37 -2.36
C THR A 184 1.21 43.12 -2.95
N ALA A 185 0.40 43.29 -4.00
CA ALA A 185 -0.25 42.17 -4.68
C ALA A 185 0.77 41.11 -5.15
N ASN A 186 1.94 41.54 -5.63
CA ASN A 186 3.02 40.66 -6.08
C ASN A 186 3.66 39.88 -4.92
N GLY A 187 3.91 40.52 -3.77
CA GLY A 187 4.44 39.82 -2.58
C GLY A 187 3.46 38.82 -1.99
N LYS A 188 2.16 39.16 -1.97
CA LYS A 188 1.10 38.22 -1.56
C LYS A 188 1.05 37.01 -2.49
N MET A 189 1.11 37.22 -3.81
CA MET A 189 1.11 36.15 -4.81
C MET A 189 2.31 35.20 -4.64
N VAL A 190 3.50 35.74 -4.35
CA VAL A 190 4.72 34.96 -4.08
C VAL A 190 4.58 34.09 -2.83
N ILE A 191 4.05 34.66 -1.74
CA ILE A 191 3.83 33.91 -0.49
C ILE A 191 2.77 32.83 -0.68
N THR A 192 1.67 33.14 -1.37
CA THR A 192 0.63 32.15 -1.70
C THR A 192 1.19 31.02 -2.56
N LEU A 193 2.04 31.34 -3.54
CA LEU A 193 2.69 30.33 -4.38
C LEU A 193 3.66 29.46 -3.56
N ALA A 194 4.45 30.05 -2.65
CA ALA A 194 5.33 29.30 -1.76
C ALA A 194 4.57 28.36 -0.81
N ILE A 195 3.43 28.80 -0.28
CA ILE A 195 2.54 27.96 0.56
C ILE A 195 1.94 26.83 -0.28
N LEU A 196 1.45 27.11 -1.49
CA LEU A 196 0.90 26.09 -2.38
C LEU A 196 1.94 25.03 -2.76
N VAL A 197 3.17 25.45 -3.08
CA VAL A 197 4.29 24.55 -3.39
C VAL A 197 4.63 23.67 -2.18
N ALA A 198 4.67 24.25 -0.98
CA ALA A 198 4.89 23.48 0.26
C ALA A 198 3.77 22.45 0.52
N LEU A 199 2.51 22.84 0.31
CA LEU A 199 1.37 21.93 0.44
C LEU A 199 1.42 20.79 -0.59
N PHE A 200 1.79 21.09 -1.84
CA PHE A 200 1.98 20.07 -2.86
C PHE A 200 3.12 19.10 -2.50
N HIS A 201 4.22 19.59 -1.92
CA HIS A 201 5.27 18.71 -1.41
C HIS A 201 4.79 17.77 -0.30
N ILE A 202 4.00 18.27 0.65
CA ILE A 202 3.45 17.43 1.73
C ILE A 202 2.56 16.32 1.14
N ILE A 203 1.58 16.71 0.31
CA ILE A 203 0.60 15.77 -0.28
C ILE A 203 1.29 14.78 -1.22
N ALA A 204 2.19 15.26 -2.07
CA ALA A 204 2.79 14.42 -3.09
C ALA A 204 3.85 13.47 -2.52
N THR A 205 4.63 13.89 -1.51
CA THR A 205 5.67 13.04 -0.89
C THR A 205 5.08 11.91 -0.06
N GLU A 206 4.05 12.19 0.77
CA GLU A 206 3.37 11.16 1.57
C GLU A 206 2.74 10.08 0.67
N ASN A 207 2.05 10.50 -0.39
CA ASN A 207 1.41 9.55 -1.28
C ASN A 207 2.40 8.82 -2.21
N THR A 208 3.50 9.48 -2.62
CA THR A 208 4.58 8.81 -3.36
C THR A 208 5.27 7.77 -2.49
N LEU A 209 5.44 8.03 -1.19
CA LEU A 209 5.97 7.05 -0.23
C LEU A 209 5.06 5.81 -0.16
N ILE A 210 3.77 6.02 0.06
CA ILE A 210 2.77 4.94 0.14
C ILE A 210 2.75 4.15 -1.17
N HIS A 211 2.74 4.83 -2.32
CA HIS A 211 2.73 4.17 -3.62
C HIS A 211 4.02 3.39 -3.92
N SER A 212 5.19 3.94 -3.57
CA SER A 212 6.48 3.27 -3.84
C SER A 212 6.63 1.99 -3.02
N LEU A 213 6.20 2.03 -1.75
CA LEU A 213 6.12 0.86 -0.88
C LEU A 213 5.20 -0.20 -1.48
N PHE A 214 4.03 0.23 -1.95
CA PHE A 214 3.03 -0.64 -2.57
C PHE A 214 3.53 -1.27 -3.90
N TRP A 215 4.06 -0.46 -4.82
CA TRP A 215 4.50 -0.89 -6.15
C TRP A 215 5.61 -1.93 -6.07
N PHE A 216 6.55 -1.78 -5.14
CA PHE A 216 7.64 -2.74 -4.95
C PHE A 216 7.13 -4.13 -4.56
N HIS A 217 6.15 -4.21 -3.67
CA HIS A 217 5.56 -5.47 -3.21
C HIS A 217 4.70 -6.11 -4.29
N LYS A 218 3.87 -5.30 -4.96
CA LYS A 218 3.07 -5.79 -6.08
C LYS A 218 3.88 -6.07 -7.34
N LYS A 219 5.11 -5.60 -7.50
CA LYS A 219 5.91 -5.86 -8.73
C LYS A 219 6.08 -7.36 -8.99
N LYS A 220 6.24 -8.18 -7.95
CA LYS A 220 6.31 -9.64 -8.09
C LYS A 220 4.96 -10.26 -8.48
N ALA A 221 3.89 -9.85 -7.80
CA ALA A 221 2.55 -10.33 -8.08
C ALA A 221 2.03 -9.88 -9.45
N ILE A 222 2.28 -8.62 -9.85
CA ILE A 222 1.96 -8.04 -11.17
C ILE A 222 2.85 -8.65 -12.25
N ALA A 223 4.14 -8.91 -12.00
CA ALA A 223 4.99 -9.61 -12.96
C ALA A 223 4.48 -11.05 -13.18
N ARG A 224 4.09 -11.76 -12.11
CA ARG A 224 3.50 -13.09 -12.20
C ARG A 224 2.15 -13.07 -12.93
N TYR A 225 1.30 -12.10 -12.63
CA TYR A 225 0.03 -11.88 -13.34
C TYR A 225 0.22 -11.57 -14.83
N ASN A 226 1.13 -10.64 -15.17
CA ASN A 226 1.42 -10.26 -16.55
C ASN A 226 2.14 -11.35 -17.34
N GLN A 227 2.92 -12.22 -16.69
CA GLN A 227 3.54 -13.39 -17.32
C GLN A 227 2.49 -14.42 -17.74
N VAL A 228 1.45 -14.64 -16.93
CA VAL A 228 0.43 -15.65 -17.21
C VAL A 228 -0.70 -15.10 -18.10
N MET A 229 -1.10 -13.84 -17.94
CA MET A 229 -2.14 -13.20 -18.78
C MET A 229 -1.69 -12.85 -20.21
N ASN A 230 -0.37 -12.83 -20.49
CA ASN A 230 0.14 -12.64 -21.85
C ASN A 230 0.11 -13.91 -22.70
N ILE A 231 -0.35 -15.03 -22.15
CA ILE A 231 -0.49 -16.31 -22.84
C ILE A 231 -2.00 -16.58 -22.92
N ASN A 232 -2.52 -16.88 -24.12
CA ASN A 232 -3.92 -17.26 -24.35
C ASN A 232 -4.28 -18.63 -23.71
N ASP A 233 -3.53 -19.07 -22.70
CA ASP A 233 -3.75 -20.32 -22.00
C ASP A 233 -4.79 -20.11 -20.89
N GLU A 234 -5.60 -21.14 -20.64
CA GLU A 234 -6.52 -21.14 -19.50
C GLU A 234 -5.75 -20.92 -18.20
N PRO A 235 -6.29 -20.11 -17.26
CA PRO A 235 -5.67 -19.92 -15.95
C PRO A 235 -5.36 -21.26 -15.30
N ASN A 236 -4.09 -21.50 -14.94
CA ASN A 236 -3.77 -22.60 -14.05
C ASN A 236 -4.41 -22.33 -12.68
N ILE A 237 -5.26 -23.25 -12.22
CA ILE A 237 -5.99 -23.13 -10.97
C ILE A 237 -5.14 -23.80 -9.88
N ASP A 238 -4.73 -23.00 -8.89
CA ASP A 238 -4.08 -23.51 -7.70
C ASP A 238 -5.14 -23.93 -6.67
N ASP A 239 -4.97 -25.14 -6.12
CA ASP A 239 -5.88 -25.73 -5.14
C ASP A 239 -5.19 -25.79 -3.77
N THR A 240 -5.77 -25.16 -2.76
CA THR A 240 -5.23 -25.17 -1.38
C THR A 240 -6.29 -25.56 -0.38
N GLU A 241 -6.03 -26.59 0.43
CA GLU A 241 -6.95 -27.04 1.47
C GLU A 241 -7.13 -26.00 2.58
N ILE A 242 -8.38 -25.75 2.97
CA ILE A 242 -8.72 -25.00 4.18
C ILE A 242 -8.66 -25.96 5.38
N LYS A 243 -7.56 -25.89 6.13
CA LYS A 243 -7.24 -26.79 7.25
C LYS A 243 -8.05 -26.56 8.52
N TYR A 244 -8.87 -25.50 8.57
CA TYR A 244 -9.58 -25.08 9.77
C TYR A 244 -10.96 -25.75 9.91
N VAL A 245 -11.40 -25.92 11.15
CA VAL A 245 -12.73 -26.44 11.48
C VAL A 245 -13.78 -25.34 11.25
N GLY A 246 -14.83 -25.66 10.50
CA GLY A 246 -15.96 -24.76 10.24
C GLY A 246 -16.97 -25.36 9.27
N LYS A 247 -18.18 -24.78 9.24
CA LYS A 247 -19.24 -25.12 8.28
C LYS A 247 -19.14 -24.19 7.07
N TYR A 248 -18.38 -24.63 6.07
CA TYR A 248 -18.13 -23.86 4.85
C TYR A 248 -19.26 -24.01 3.85
N THR A 249 -19.69 -22.88 3.29
CA THR A 249 -20.63 -22.82 2.17
C THR A 249 -19.82 -22.70 0.88
N THR A 250 -20.13 -23.54 -0.11
CA THR A 250 -19.50 -23.44 -1.43
C THR A 250 -19.90 -22.12 -2.09
N ALA A 251 -18.91 -21.42 -2.61
CA ALA A 251 -19.09 -20.06 -3.09
C ALA A 251 -17.97 -19.67 -4.05
N LYS A 252 -18.32 -18.91 -5.09
CA LYS A 252 -17.37 -18.37 -6.07
C LYS A 252 -17.45 -16.85 -6.12
N SER A 253 -16.29 -16.20 -6.19
CA SER A 253 -16.13 -14.77 -6.50
C SER A 253 -14.92 -14.60 -7.41
N GLY A 254 -15.13 -14.04 -8.61
CA GLY A 254 -14.08 -13.93 -9.61
C GLY A 254 -13.46 -15.29 -9.94
N TYR A 255 -12.12 -15.37 -9.82
CA TYR A 255 -11.35 -16.60 -9.98
C TYR A 255 -11.08 -17.34 -8.66
N THR A 256 -11.68 -16.93 -7.54
CA THR A 256 -11.53 -17.59 -6.24
C THR A 256 -12.82 -18.32 -5.86
N GLU A 257 -12.69 -19.58 -5.47
CA GLU A 257 -13.82 -20.45 -5.15
C GLU A 257 -13.53 -21.31 -3.92
N ILE A 258 -14.55 -21.52 -3.09
CA ILE A 258 -14.54 -22.52 -2.03
C ILE A 258 -15.38 -23.68 -2.54
N VAL A 259 -14.74 -24.84 -2.72
CA VAL A 259 -15.41 -26.07 -3.12
C VAL A 259 -15.27 -27.12 -2.03
N LYS A 260 -16.20 -28.07 -2.05
CA LYS A 260 -16.15 -29.28 -1.26
C LYS A 260 -15.77 -30.42 -2.20
N GLU A 261 -14.61 -31.00 -1.99
CA GLU A 261 -14.11 -32.17 -2.72
C GLU A 261 -14.43 -33.46 -1.96
N ASP A 262 -14.02 -34.59 -2.54
CA ASP A 262 -14.19 -35.92 -1.96
C ASP A 262 -13.64 -35.98 -0.51
N ASP A 263 -14.30 -36.77 0.33
CA ASP A 263 -14.06 -36.87 1.79
C ASP A 263 -14.36 -35.61 2.62
N ASP A 264 -15.34 -34.80 2.21
CA ASP A 264 -15.74 -33.56 2.92
C ASP A 264 -14.60 -32.53 3.04
N LYS A 265 -13.57 -32.67 2.21
CA LYS A 265 -12.42 -31.78 2.14
C LYS A 265 -12.87 -30.43 1.58
N ILE A 266 -12.51 -29.34 2.27
CA ILE A 266 -12.84 -27.98 1.83
C ILE A 266 -11.58 -27.39 1.21
N VAL A 267 -11.67 -27.04 -0.07
CA VAL A 267 -10.56 -26.55 -0.87
C VAL A 267 -10.86 -25.14 -1.36
N LEU A 268 -9.88 -24.26 -1.22
CA LEU A 268 -9.86 -22.95 -1.84
C LEU A 268 -9.15 -23.08 -3.20
N LYS A 269 -9.92 -22.92 -4.26
CA LYS A 269 -9.41 -22.86 -5.63
C LYS A 269 -9.21 -21.41 -6.01
N TYR A 270 -8.07 -21.06 -6.58
CA TYR A 270 -7.83 -19.70 -7.05
C TYR A 270 -6.94 -19.67 -8.28
N ALA A 271 -7.20 -18.72 -9.18
CA ALA A 271 -6.25 -18.36 -10.22
C ALA A 271 -5.53 -17.06 -9.87
N TYR A 272 -4.23 -17.01 -10.14
CA TYR A 272 -3.37 -15.83 -10.01
C TYR A 272 -3.23 -15.28 -8.57
N ILE A 273 -4.08 -14.31 -8.20
CA ILE A 273 -4.03 -13.52 -6.97
C ILE A 273 -5.43 -13.51 -6.39
N ILE A 274 -5.55 -13.83 -5.10
CA ILE A 274 -6.81 -13.69 -4.37
C ILE A 274 -7.01 -12.20 -4.08
N ARG A 275 -8.08 -11.58 -4.59
CA ARG A 275 -8.38 -10.16 -4.31
C ARG A 275 -9.13 -10.03 -2.98
N ASP A 276 -8.92 -8.93 -2.27
CA ASP A 276 -9.62 -8.67 -1.00
C ASP A 276 -11.14 -8.52 -1.17
N GLU A 277 -11.60 -8.06 -2.33
CA GLU A 277 -13.03 -8.06 -2.68
C GLU A 277 -13.60 -9.47 -2.83
N ASP A 278 -12.84 -10.39 -3.44
CA ASP A 278 -13.25 -11.79 -3.56
C ASP A 278 -13.37 -12.43 -2.17
N ILE A 279 -12.44 -12.15 -1.26
CA ILE A 279 -12.53 -12.58 0.15
C ILE A 279 -13.84 -12.06 0.77
N ASN A 280 -14.13 -10.76 0.68
CA ASN A 280 -15.34 -10.19 1.27
C ASN A 280 -16.63 -10.80 0.71
N ASN A 281 -16.68 -11.09 -0.60
CA ASN A 281 -17.81 -11.76 -1.22
C ASN A 281 -17.98 -13.20 -0.73
N LEU A 282 -16.88 -13.94 -0.55
CA LEU A 282 -16.90 -15.29 0.03
C LEU A 282 -17.37 -15.26 1.50
N LEU A 283 -16.97 -14.25 2.27
CA LEU A 283 -17.41 -14.05 3.66
C LEU A 283 -18.90 -13.73 3.76
N ALA A 284 -19.44 -12.93 2.84
CA ALA A 284 -20.86 -12.59 2.81
C ALA A 284 -21.76 -13.82 2.56
N ARG A 285 -21.24 -14.82 1.84
CA ARG A 285 -21.96 -16.06 1.51
C ARG A 285 -21.89 -17.13 2.60
N ASN A 286 -21.06 -16.94 3.62
CA ASN A 286 -20.94 -17.85 4.75
C ASN A 286 -21.70 -17.30 5.96
N THR A 287 -22.27 -18.18 6.79
CA THR A 287 -22.98 -17.81 8.02
C THR A 287 -22.21 -18.17 9.28
N ASP A 288 -21.39 -19.23 9.25
CA ASP A 288 -20.55 -19.66 10.36
C ASP A 288 -19.34 -18.73 10.55
N VAL A 289 -19.17 -18.22 11.77
CA VAL A 289 -18.06 -17.35 12.16
C VAL A 289 -16.72 -18.07 12.07
N LYS A 290 -16.63 -19.35 12.44
CA LYS A 290 -15.39 -20.13 12.33
C LYS A 290 -15.00 -20.33 10.87
N ALA A 291 -15.97 -20.63 10.00
CA ALA A 291 -15.75 -20.72 8.56
C ALA A 291 -15.25 -19.38 7.99
N LYS A 292 -15.87 -18.25 8.36
CA LYS A 292 -15.42 -16.90 7.95
C LYS A 292 -13.99 -16.62 8.36
N MET A 293 -13.64 -16.89 9.63
CA MET A 293 -12.27 -16.74 10.12
C MET A 293 -11.28 -17.63 9.34
N GLY A 294 -11.66 -18.89 9.08
CA GLY A 294 -10.84 -19.84 8.33
C GLY A 294 -10.61 -19.42 6.87
N ILE A 295 -11.62 -18.85 6.21
CA ILE A 295 -11.50 -18.28 4.87
C ILE A 295 -10.47 -17.14 4.88
N ILE A 296 -10.59 -16.20 5.82
CA ILE A 296 -9.63 -15.09 5.94
C ILE A 296 -8.22 -15.62 6.19
N ALA A 297 -8.04 -16.50 7.17
CA ALA A 297 -6.73 -17.03 7.52
C ALA A 297 -6.06 -17.73 6.32
N ALA A 298 -6.78 -18.61 5.62
CA ALA A 298 -6.26 -19.30 4.43
C ALA A 298 -5.91 -18.31 3.31
N CYS A 299 -6.82 -17.38 2.98
CA CYS A 299 -6.58 -16.39 1.93
C CYS A 299 -5.39 -15.47 2.26
N LYS A 300 -5.27 -15.00 3.50
CA LYS A 300 -4.16 -14.14 3.94
C LYS A 300 -2.82 -14.87 3.93
N GLN A 301 -2.80 -16.14 4.35
CA GLN A 301 -1.60 -16.96 4.26
C GLN A 301 -1.09 -17.07 2.82
N ILE A 302 -1.99 -17.33 1.87
CA ILE A 302 -1.66 -17.40 0.44
C ILE A 302 -1.16 -16.04 -0.06
N GLN A 303 -1.89 -14.97 0.23
CA GLN A 303 -1.54 -13.60 -0.17
C GLN A 303 -0.15 -13.15 0.33
N LEU A 304 0.26 -13.57 1.54
CA LEU A 304 1.56 -13.25 2.16
C LEU A 304 2.73 -14.06 1.60
N ASN A 305 2.46 -15.22 1.00
CA ASN A 305 3.47 -16.14 0.45
C ASN A 305 3.72 -15.94 -1.05
N GLN A 306 2.90 -15.12 -1.73
CA GLN A 306 3.02 -14.76 -3.15
C GLN A 306 3.96 -13.57 -3.36
#